data_AF-A0A520B971-F1
#
_entry.id   AF-A0A520B971-F1
#
_cell.length_a   1.000
_cell.length_b   1.000
_cell.length_c   1.000
_cell.angle_alpha   90.00
_cell.angle_beta   90.00
_cell.angle_gamma   90.00
#
_symmetry.space_group_name_H-M   'P 1'
#
loop_
_entity.id
_entity.type
_entity.pdbx_description
1 polymer ?
#
loop_
_entity_poly.entity_id
_entity_poly.type
_entity_poly.pdbx_seq_one_letter_code
_entity_poly.pdbx_strand_id
1 'polypeptide(L)' 'MAFIKRKHQNEDDLGFGNRPMGKNQRMMNADGTSNVKRIGLPIFSSSDTYNWLISMSWHKFMFIILIAYL' A
#
# COMPACT_ATOMS: atom_id res chain seq x y z
N MET A 1 -3.90 -26.63 -14.43
CA MET A 1 -3.79 -25.18 -14.13
C MET A 1 -4.06 -25.01 -12.64
N ALA A 2 -3.01 -24.85 -11.83
CA ALA A 2 -3.15 -24.78 -10.38
C ALA A 2 -3.58 -23.37 -9.95
N PHE A 3 -4.79 -23.23 -9.39
CA PHE A 3 -5.24 -22.00 -8.76
C PHE A 3 -4.47 -21.80 -7.45
N ILE A 4 -3.40 -21.00 -7.50
CA ILE A 4 -2.67 -20.58 -6.30
C ILE A 4 -3.59 -19.64 -5.52
N LYS A 5 -4.19 -20.16 -4.45
CA LYS A 5 -4.95 -19.38 -3.47
C LYS A 5 -3.96 -18.48 -2.72
N ARG A 6 -3.78 -17.24 -3.19
CA ARG A 6 -2.99 -16.23 -2.48
C ARG A 6 -3.72 -15.86 -1.19
N LYS A 7 -3.22 -16.36 -0.06
CA LYS A 7 -3.63 -15.91 1.27
C LYS A 7 -3.28 -14.43 1.35
N HIS A 8 -4.28 -13.57 1.49
CA HIS A 8 -4.07 -12.14 1.73
C HIS A 8 -3.41 -12.05 3.12
N GLN A 9 -2.09 -11.93 3.12
CA GLN A 9 -1.30 -11.81 4.34
C GLN A 9 -1.50 -10.39 4.83
N ASN A 10 -2.55 -10.21 5.64
CA ASN A 10 -2.81 -8.97 6.34
C ASN A 10 -1.62 -8.69 7.27
N GLU A 11 -0.93 -7.60 6.97
CA GLU A 11 -0.51 -6.57 7.94
C GLU A 11 0.50 -6.93 9.05
N ASP A 12 0.95 -8.17 9.18
CA ASP A 12 1.96 -8.58 10.19
C ASP A 12 3.40 -8.63 9.64
N ASP A 13 3.76 -7.68 8.77
CA ASP A 13 5.18 -7.41 8.52
C ASP A 13 5.47 -6.02 9.08
N LEU A 14 6.11 -6.00 10.26
CA LEU A 14 6.55 -4.80 10.99
C LEU A 14 7.56 -3.95 10.18
N GLY A 15 7.78 -4.29 8.90
CA GLY A 15 8.34 -3.41 7.88
C GLY A 15 9.86 -3.46 7.79
N PHE A 16 10.54 -4.15 8.70
CA PHE A 16 12.00 -4.15 8.76
C PHE A 16 12.65 -5.51 8.47
N GLY A 17 11.89 -6.62 8.51
CA GLY A 17 12.44 -7.97 8.34
C GLY A 17 13.64 -8.25 9.27
N ASN A 18 14.21 -9.45 9.16
CA ASN A 18 15.43 -9.82 9.92
C ASN A 18 16.73 -9.59 9.13
N ARG A 19 16.66 -8.92 7.96
CA ARG A 19 17.81 -8.74 7.08
C ARG A 19 18.20 -7.27 7.01
N PRO A 20 19.40 -6.88 7.48
CA PRO A 20 19.90 -5.54 7.25
C PRO A 20 20.10 -5.35 5.74
N MET A 21 19.19 -4.63 5.08
CA MET A 21 19.38 -4.18 3.71
C MET A 21 20.59 -3.25 3.69
N GLY A 22 21.68 -3.65 3.03
CA GLY A 22 22.86 -2.84 2.67
C GLY A 22 23.50 -1.97 3.76
N LYS A 23 24.81 -2.09 3.98
CA LYS A 23 25.57 -1.16 4.84
C LYS A 23 25.27 0.29 4.40
N ASN A 24 24.58 1.07 5.25
CA ASN A 24 24.11 2.46 5.05
C ASN A 24 22.76 2.71 4.34
N GLN A 25 21.83 1.75 4.26
CA GLN A 25 20.49 2.04 3.70
C GLN A 25 19.51 2.52 4.79
N ARG A 26 18.93 3.71 4.63
CA ARG A 26 17.86 4.22 5.50
C ARG A 26 16.53 3.57 5.14
N MET A 27 15.93 2.87 6.10
CA MET A 27 14.62 2.22 5.95
C MET A 27 13.44 3.19 6.10
N MET A 28 13.68 4.35 6.72
CA MET A 28 12.68 5.38 6.96
C MET A 28 13.22 6.75 6.55
N ASN A 29 12.40 7.48 5.81
CA ASN A 29 12.68 8.83 5.35
C ASN A 29 12.65 9.82 6.52
N ALA A 30 13.14 11.04 6.32
CA ALA A 30 13.19 12.07 7.38
C ALA A 30 11.79 12.55 7.81
N ASP A 31 10.81 12.38 6.93
CA ASP A 31 9.38 12.66 7.16
C ASP A 31 8.65 11.52 7.89
N GLY A 32 9.35 10.43 8.24
CA GLY A 32 8.77 9.25 8.88
C GLY A 32 8.09 8.26 7.92
N THR A 33 8.13 8.50 6.61
CA THR A 33 7.58 7.54 5.64
C THR A 33 8.51 6.35 5.42
N SER A 34 7.93 5.16 5.21
CA SER A 34 8.72 3.94 4.95
C SER A 34 9.32 3.99 3.55
N ASN A 35 10.62 3.72 3.43
CA ASN A 35 11.34 3.63 2.17
C ASN A 35 11.29 2.21 1.55
N VAL A 36 10.34 1.39 1.99
CA VAL A 36 10.19 -0.01 1.57
C VAL A 36 9.19 -0.10 0.43
N LYS A 37 9.65 -0.55 -0.74
CA LYS A 37 8.78 -0.79 -1.89
C LYS A 37 8.26 -2.22 -1.88
N ARG A 38 6.94 -2.39 -1.73
CA ARG A 38 6.28 -3.70 -1.83
C ARG A 38 6.20 -4.11 -3.30
N ILE A 39 6.81 -5.24 -3.66
CA ILE A 39 6.75 -5.83 -5.01
C ILE A 39 5.91 -7.12 -4.98
N GLY A 40 5.12 -7.38 -6.04
CA GLY A 40 4.32 -8.60 -6.16
C GLY A 40 2.86 -8.53 -5.66
N LEU A 41 2.42 -7.36 -5.18
CA LEU A 41 1.01 -7.12 -4.85
C LEU A 41 0.19 -6.85 -6.13
N PRO A 42 -1.06 -7.33 -6.22
CA PRO A 42 -1.96 -6.95 -7.30
C PRO A 42 -2.23 -5.44 -7.25
N ILE A 43 -2.28 -4.79 -8.41
CA ILE A 43 -2.46 -3.33 -8.55
C ILE A 43 -3.83 -2.89 -8.01
N PHE A 44 -4.81 -3.79 -8.05
CA PHE A 44 -6.18 -3.53 -7.60
C PHE A 44 -6.62 -4.68 -6.68
N SER A 45 -6.88 -4.37 -5.42
CA SER A 45 -7.52 -5.26 -4.47
C SER A 45 -8.73 -4.55 -3.85
N SER A 46 -9.82 -5.29 -3.62
CA SER A 46 -11.03 -4.71 -3.02
C SER A 46 -10.76 -4.20 -1.59
N SER A 47 -9.81 -4.81 -0.89
CA SER A 47 -9.37 -4.41 0.46
C SER A 47 -8.73 -3.01 0.46
N ASP A 48 -8.02 -2.66 -0.62
CA ASP A 48 -7.29 -1.40 -0.72
C ASP A 48 -8.17 -0.23 -1.15
N THR A 49 -9.38 -0.49 -1.65
CA THR A 49 -10.27 0.55 -2.20
C THR A 49 -10.66 1.56 -1.12
N TYR A 50 -11.08 1.10 0.07
CA TYR A 50 -11.45 2.00 1.16
C TYR A 50 -10.28 2.87 1.64
N ASN A 51 -9.12 2.24 1.90
CA ASN A 51 -7.91 2.95 2.31
C ASN A 51 -7.47 3.97 1.26
N TRP A 52 -7.63 3.66 -0.03
CA TRP A 52 -7.32 4.57 -1.11
C TRP A 52 -8.24 5.79 -1.15
N LEU A 53 -9.55 5.62 -0.93
CA LEU A 53 -10.51 6.73 -0.89
C LEU A 53 -10.21 7.69 0.26
N ILE A 54 -9.95 7.17 1.47
CA ILE A 54 -9.78 8.00 2.67
C ILE A 54 -8.38 8.63 2.79
N SER A 55 -7.35 8.03 2.18
CA SER A 55 -5.99 8.58 2.17
C SER A 55 -5.75 9.58 1.03
N MET A 56 -6.69 9.73 0.11
CA MET A 56 -6.60 10.67 -1.01
C MET A 56 -6.70 12.13 -0.55
N SER A 57 -6.21 13.06 -1.36
CA SER A 57 -6.45 14.48 -1.09
C SER A 57 -7.92 14.85 -1.25
N TRP A 58 -8.39 15.75 -0.38
CA TRP A 58 -9.79 16.22 -0.34
C TRP A 58 -10.36 16.61 -1.70
N HIS A 59 -9.60 17.35 -2.50
CA HIS A 59 -10.03 17.79 -3.83
C HIS A 59 -10.34 16.62 -4.77
N LYS A 60 -9.52 15.57 -4.74
CA LYS A 60 -9.71 14.40 -5.59
C LYS A 60 -10.91 13.57 -5.13
N PHE A 61 -11.08 13.43 -3.81
CA PHE A 61 -12.25 12.76 -3.24
C PHE A 61 -13.56 13.45 -3.65
N MET A 62 -13.63 14.78 -3.53
CA MET A 62 -14.83 15.54 -3.94
C MET A 62 -15.13 15.42 -5.42
N PHE A 63 -14.09 15.39 -6.28
CA PHE A 63 -14.26 15.20 -7.72
C PHE A 63 -14.81 13.80 -8.06
N ILE A 64 -14.33 12.76 -7.38
CA ILE A 64 -14.83 11.40 -7.55
C ILE A 64 -16.30 11.31 -7.15
N ILE A 65 -16.71 11.94 -6.03
CA ILE A 65 -18.12 11.99 -5.62
C ILE A 65 -18.97 12.68 -6.68
N LEU A 66 -18.49 13.80 -7.22
CA LEU A 66 -19.21 14.56 -8.26
C LEU A 66 -19.41 13.71 -9.52
N ILE A 67 -18.39 12.99 -9.97
CA ILE A 67 -18.50 12.07 -11.12
C ILE A 67 -19.46 10.91 -10.82
N ALA A 68 -19.42 10.35 -9.61
CA ALA A 68 -20.27 9.22 -9.24
C ALA A 68 -21.75 9.61 -9.07
N TYR A 69 -22.04 10.90 -8.86
CA TYR A 69 -23.39 11.43 -8.71
C TYR A 69 -24.07 11.74 -10.05
N LEU A 70 -23.30 12.18 -11.06
CA LEU A 70 -23.79 12.42 -12.43
C LEU A 70 -24.06 11.11 -13.17
#